data_AF-A0A928TIR0-F1
#
_entry.id   AF-A0A928TIR0-F1
#
_cell.length_a   1.000
_cell.length_b   1.000
_cell.length_c   1.000
_cell.angle_alpha   90.00
_cell.angle_beta   90.00
_cell.angle_gamma   90.00
#
_symmetry.space_group_name_H-M   'P 1'
#
loop_
_entity.id
_entity.type
_entity.pdbx_description
1 polymer ?
#
loop_
_entity_poly.entity_id
_entity_poly.type
_entity_poly.pdbx_seq_one_letter_code
_entity_poly.pdbx_strand_id
1 'polypeptide(L)'
;MTKSSPPSKRSLATQARRSRQRIEKIRAAVGTIDYLCTGTLYEHLSRCGKAGCRCATDLAARHGPYYDWGYMQDGKLVRRRLSAEQARLMRLAIANYRKLKKLLREWERESARLIEAEQPRDH
;
A
#
# COMPACT_ATOMS: atom_id res chain seq x y z
N MET A 1 7.30 -39.97 6.46
CA MET A 1 7.93 -38.64 6.58
C MET A 1 9.05 -38.54 5.57
N THR A 2 8.84 -37.89 4.43
CA THR A 2 9.85 -37.78 3.36
C THR A 2 10.84 -36.66 3.70
N LYS A 3 12.06 -37.03 4.11
CA LYS A 3 13.17 -36.08 4.17
C LYS A 3 13.54 -35.70 2.74
N SER A 4 13.31 -34.44 2.35
CA SER A 4 13.78 -33.92 1.07
C SER A 4 15.30 -33.73 1.15
N SER A 5 16.05 -34.23 0.17
CA SER A 5 17.50 -34.03 0.11
C SER A 5 17.85 -32.54 0.00
N PRO A 6 18.96 -32.09 0.62
CA PRO A 6 19.38 -30.71 0.55
C PRO A 6 19.69 -30.26 -0.90
N PRO A 7 19.40 -28.99 -1.24
CA PRO A 7 19.63 -28.47 -2.58
C PRO A 7 21.13 -28.44 -2.94
N SER A 8 21.44 -28.75 -4.21
CA SER A 8 22.80 -28.64 -4.74
C SER A 8 23.35 -27.21 -4.66
N LYS A 9 24.67 -27.05 -4.47
CA LYS A 9 25.39 -25.76 -4.50
C LYS A 9 25.06 -24.91 -5.74
N ARG A 10 24.91 -25.53 -6.92
CA ARG A 10 24.54 -24.82 -8.17
C ARG A 10 23.11 -24.29 -8.14
N SER A 11 22.21 -24.98 -7.45
CA SER A 11 20.82 -24.55 -7.24
C SER A 11 20.77 -23.33 -6.32
N LEU A 12 21.51 -23.37 -5.20
CA LEU A 12 21.61 -22.27 -4.24
C LEU A 12 22.18 -20.99 -4.88
N ALA A 13 23.27 -21.10 -5.65
CA ALA A 13 23.83 -19.96 -6.37
C ALA A 13 22.83 -19.34 -7.38
N THR A 14 22.02 -20.18 -8.04
CA THR A 14 20.98 -19.70 -8.97
C THR A 14 19.86 -18.99 -8.23
N GLN A 15 19.45 -19.50 -7.05
CA GLN A 15 18.46 -18.88 -6.18
C GLN A 15 18.94 -17.52 -5.68
N ALA A 16 20.16 -17.44 -5.15
CA ALA A 16 20.77 -16.19 -4.67
C ALA A 16 20.77 -15.12 -5.77
N ARG A 17 21.20 -15.46 -6.99
CA ARG A 17 21.18 -14.54 -8.14
C ARG A 17 19.77 -14.03 -8.45
N ARG A 18 18.77 -14.92 -8.46
CA ARG A 18 17.36 -14.54 -8.72
C ARG A 18 16.82 -13.61 -7.65
N SER A 19 17.08 -13.89 -6.37
CA SER A 19 16.63 -13.04 -5.27
C SER A 19 17.31 -11.67 -5.30
N ARG A 20 18.63 -11.59 -5.58
CA ARG A 20 19.31 -10.29 -5.79
C ARG A 20 18.65 -9.47 -6.92
N GLN A 21 18.40 -10.08 -8.07
CA GLN A 21 17.73 -9.40 -9.19
C GLN A 21 16.33 -8.90 -8.84
N ARG A 22 15.55 -9.68 -8.07
CA ARG A 22 14.22 -9.26 -7.61
C ARG A 22 14.32 -8.10 -6.62
N ILE A 23 15.24 -8.18 -5.66
CA ILE A 23 15.49 -7.11 -4.70
C ILE A 23 15.86 -5.81 -5.43
N GLU A 24 16.75 -5.83 -6.42
CA GLU A 24 17.09 -4.63 -7.19
C GLU A 24 15.89 -4.03 -7.92
N LYS A 25 15.04 -4.86 -8.53
CA LYS A 25 13.79 -4.38 -9.15
C LYS A 25 12.83 -3.76 -8.13
N ILE A 26 12.72 -4.37 -6.95
CA ILE A 26 11.89 -3.83 -5.86
C ILE A 26 12.44 -2.48 -5.40
N ARG A 27 13.75 -2.38 -5.16
CA ARG A 27 14.43 -1.14 -4.77
C ARG A 27 14.19 -0.02 -5.78
N ALA A 28 14.33 -0.32 -7.07
CA ALA A 28 14.04 0.63 -8.14
C ALA A 28 12.56 1.06 -8.11
N ALA A 29 11.61 0.11 -7.98
CA ALA A 29 10.19 0.42 -7.93
C ALA A 29 9.75 1.19 -6.67
N VAL A 30 10.45 1.03 -5.55
CA VAL A 30 10.25 1.82 -4.33
C VAL A 30 10.81 3.23 -4.52
N GLY A 31 11.97 3.35 -5.15
CA GLY A 31 12.63 4.63 -5.42
C GLY A 31 11.86 5.58 -6.35
N THR A 32 10.83 5.10 -7.07
CA THR A 32 9.97 5.93 -7.92
C THR A 32 8.68 6.41 -7.24
N ILE A 33 8.51 6.17 -5.93
CA ILE A 33 7.29 6.55 -5.22
C ILE A 33 7.46 7.93 -4.57
N ASP A 34 6.69 8.92 -5.04
CA ASP A 34 6.80 10.32 -4.56
C ASP A 34 5.99 10.60 -3.29
N TYR A 35 4.73 10.14 -3.24
CA TYR A 35 3.81 10.39 -2.13
C TYR A 35 3.30 9.10 -1.51
N LEU A 36 3.16 9.10 -0.18
CA LEU A 36 2.67 7.98 0.62
C LEU A 36 1.73 8.47 1.72
N CYS A 37 0.52 7.91 1.77
CA CYS A 37 -0.42 8.13 2.85
C CYS A 37 -1.20 6.84 3.14
N THR A 38 -1.53 6.63 4.41
CA THR A 38 -2.41 5.53 4.82
C THR A 38 -3.87 5.98 4.83
N GLY A 39 -4.78 5.05 5.10
CA GLY A 39 -6.19 5.37 5.30
C GLY A 39 -7.04 5.28 4.03
N THR A 40 -8.18 5.97 4.08
CA THR A 40 -9.25 5.87 3.09
C THR A 40 -9.76 7.25 2.74
N LEU A 41 -9.94 7.49 1.44
CA LEU A 41 -10.61 8.66 0.91
C LEU A 41 -12.08 8.33 0.63
N TYR A 42 -12.98 9.19 1.10
CA TYR A 42 -14.42 9.13 0.88
C TYR A 42 -14.83 10.33 0.05
N GLU A 43 -15.55 10.07 -1.03
CA GLU A 43 -16.22 11.07 -1.85
C GLU A 43 -17.72 10.92 -1.66
N HIS A 44 -18.40 12.01 -1.32
CA HIS A 44 -19.82 11.94 -0.98
C HIS A 44 -20.55 13.25 -1.24
N LEU A 45 -21.86 13.11 -1.49
CA LEU A 45 -22.81 14.22 -1.50
C LEU A 45 -23.57 14.24 -0.17
N SER A 46 -23.75 15.42 0.41
CA SER A 46 -24.29 15.60 1.77
C SER A 46 -25.46 16.59 1.81
N ARG A 47 -26.29 16.44 2.84
CA ARG A 47 -27.32 17.41 3.21
C ARG A 47 -26.67 18.60 3.93
N CYS A 48 -27.19 19.82 3.72
CA CYS A 48 -26.67 21.02 4.39
C CYS A 48 -27.32 21.31 5.76
N GLY A 49 -28.43 20.66 6.09
CA GLY A 49 -29.14 20.84 7.38
C GLY A 49 -30.01 22.10 7.47
N LYS A 50 -30.03 22.96 6.45
CA LYS A 50 -30.92 24.14 6.42
C LYS A 50 -32.37 23.72 6.21
N ALA A 51 -33.27 24.28 7.02
CA ALA A 51 -34.72 24.11 6.85
C ALA A 51 -35.16 24.59 5.46
N GLY A 52 -36.02 23.82 4.79
CA GLY A 52 -36.53 24.14 3.45
C GLY A 52 -35.56 23.89 2.29
N CYS A 53 -34.32 23.46 2.53
CA CYS A 53 -33.41 23.14 1.42
C CYS A 53 -33.82 21.85 0.71
N ARG A 54 -33.88 21.89 -0.63
CA ARG A 54 -34.22 20.72 -1.48
C ARG A 54 -33.32 19.50 -1.24
N CYS A 55 -32.07 19.69 -0.82
CA CYS A 55 -31.14 18.58 -0.54
C CYS A 55 -31.65 17.63 0.56
N ALA A 56 -32.61 18.05 1.39
CA ALA A 56 -33.20 17.20 2.42
C ALA A 56 -33.99 16.02 1.81
N THR A 57 -34.71 16.23 0.72
CA THR A 57 -35.62 15.23 0.12
C THR A 57 -35.15 14.78 -1.26
N ASP A 58 -34.48 15.64 -2.03
CA ASP A 58 -34.02 15.36 -3.39
C ASP A 58 -32.53 14.95 -3.40
N LEU A 59 -32.25 13.72 -3.85
CA LEU A 59 -30.89 13.17 -3.93
C LEU A 59 -30.01 13.92 -4.93
N ALA A 60 -30.58 14.38 -6.05
CA ALA A 60 -29.84 15.13 -7.07
C ALA A 60 -29.49 16.56 -6.59
N ALA A 61 -30.22 17.08 -5.61
CA ALA A 61 -29.96 18.38 -4.99
C ALA A 61 -28.94 18.31 -3.82
N ARG A 62 -28.34 17.16 -3.53
CA ARG A 62 -27.33 17.05 -2.46
C ARG A 62 -26.05 17.82 -2.80
N HIS A 63 -25.46 18.43 -1.79
CA HIS A 63 -24.27 19.27 -1.96
C HIS A 63 -23.00 18.44 -1.99
N GLY A 64 -22.03 18.87 -2.81
CA GLY A 64 -20.74 18.22 -2.96
C GLY A 64 -20.29 18.18 -4.42
N PRO A 65 -19.30 17.33 -4.75
CA PRO A 65 -18.70 16.33 -3.88
C PRO A 65 -17.86 16.93 -2.75
N TYR A 66 -17.99 16.35 -1.56
CA TYR A 66 -17.07 16.55 -0.46
C TYR A 66 -16.11 15.37 -0.35
N TYR A 67 -14.87 15.69 0.00
CA TYR A 67 -13.80 14.72 0.17
C TYR A 67 -13.40 14.63 1.63
N ASP A 68 -13.45 13.44 2.21
CA ASP A 68 -12.90 13.15 3.52
C ASP A 68 -11.80 12.12 3.43
N TRP A 69 -10.75 12.33 4.20
CA TRP A 69 -9.72 11.35 4.42
C TRP A 69 -9.74 10.91 5.88
N GLY A 70 -9.94 9.60 6.08
CA GLY A 70 -9.87 8.95 7.39
C GLY A 70 -8.60 8.11 7.50
N TYR A 71 -7.82 8.29 8.56
CA TYR A 71 -6.59 7.52 8.81
C TYR A 71 -6.35 7.33 10.31
N MET A 72 -5.54 6.34 10.66
CA MET A 72 -5.13 6.11 12.05
C MET A 72 -3.90 6.95 12.37
N GLN A 73 -3.96 7.68 13.48
CA GLN A 73 -2.85 8.42 14.06
C GLN A 73 -2.79 8.06 15.55
N ASP A 74 -1.67 7.51 16.01
CA ASP A 74 -1.46 7.12 17.41
C ASP A 74 -2.59 6.27 18.00
N GLY A 75 -3.05 5.28 17.22
CA GLY A 75 -4.14 4.37 17.61
C GLY A 75 -5.54 4.97 17.55
N LYS A 76 -5.71 6.22 17.12
CA LYS A 76 -7.01 6.91 17.00
C LYS A 76 -7.37 7.18 15.55
N LEU A 77 -8.66 7.04 15.21
CA LEU A 77 -9.18 7.40 13.90
C LEU A 77 -9.33 8.91 13.78
N VAL A 78 -8.56 9.52 12.88
CA VAL A 78 -8.64 10.94 12.53
C VAL A 78 -9.34 11.08 11.18
N ARG A 79 -10.22 12.09 11.06
CA ARG A 79 -10.88 12.44 9.80
C ARG A 79 -10.58 13.90 9.44
N ARG A 80 -10.23 14.15 8.19
CA ARG A 80 -9.99 15.49 7.65
C ARG A 80 -10.76 15.71 6.36
N ARG A 81 -11.39 16.87 6.23
CA ARG A 81 -11.97 17.32 4.96
C ARG A 81 -10.85 17.83 4.05
N LEU A 82 -10.92 17.47 2.78
CA LEU A 82 -9.96 17.84 1.75
C LEU A 82 -10.61 18.71 0.67
N SER A 83 -9.81 19.55 0.03
CA SER A 83 -10.16 20.13 -1.27
C SER A 83 -10.14 19.05 -2.36
N ALA A 84 -10.73 19.34 -3.53
CA ALA A 84 -10.70 18.43 -4.67
C ALA A 84 -9.26 18.10 -5.12
N GLU A 85 -8.36 19.09 -5.12
CA GLU A 85 -6.97 18.87 -5.52
C GLU A 85 -6.20 18.05 -4.48
N GLN A 86 -6.40 18.31 -3.18
CA GLN A 86 -5.85 17.46 -2.12
C GLN A 86 -6.37 16.03 -2.23
N ALA A 87 -7.66 15.85 -2.52
CA ALA A 87 -8.25 14.53 -2.71
C ALA A 87 -7.60 13.76 -3.87
N ARG A 88 -7.32 14.44 -4.99
CA ARG A 88 -6.62 13.85 -6.14
C ARG A 88 -5.25 13.31 -5.76
N LEU A 89 -4.43 14.13 -5.09
CA LEU A 89 -3.09 13.73 -4.62
C LEU A 89 -3.18 12.63 -3.56
N MET A 90 -4.18 12.69 -2.67
CA MET A 90 -4.40 11.68 -1.63
C MET A 90 -4.77 10.31 -2.22
N ARG A 91 -5.58 10.25 -3.30
CA ARG A 91 -5.86 8.98 -4.01
C ARG A 91 -4.57 8.32 -4.48
N LEU A 92 -3.67 9.10 -5.11
CA LEU A 92 -2.38 8.62 -5.57
C LEU A 92 -1.52 8.12 -4.39
N ALA A 93 -1.40 8.92 -3.33
CA ALA A 93 -0.60 8.57 -2.15
C ALA A 93 -1.09 7.29 -1.43
N ILE A 94 -2.41 7.10 -1.33
CA ILE A 94 -3.02 5.90 -0.75
C ILE A 94 -2.76 4.67 -1.63
N ALA A 95 -2.90 4.81 -2.96
CA ALA A 95 -2.60 3.73 -3.89
C ALA A 95 -1.11 3.33 -3.83
N ASN A 96 -0.22 4.32 -3.79
CA ASN A 96 1.22 4.13 -3.62
C ASN A 96 1.55 3.39 -2.32
N TYR A 97 0.91 3.75 -1.21
CA TYR A 97 1.12 3.06 0.06
C TYR A 97 0.71 1.58 0.00
N ARG A 98 -0.41 1.27 -0.65
CA ARG A 98 -0.84 -0.12 -0.87
C ARG A 98 0.15 -0.89 -1.74
N LYS A 99 0.69 -0.27 -2.79
CA LYS A 99 1.73 -0.85 -3.65
C LYS A 99 3.02 -1.09 -2.86
N LEU A 100 3.50 -0.09 -2.12
CA LEU A 100 4.70 -0.19 -1.29
C LEU A 100 4.57 -1.31 -0.27
N LYS A 101 3.43 -1.45 0.42
CA LYS A 101 3.22 -2.53 1.38
C LYS A 101 3.34 -3.92 0.75
N LYS A 102 2.93 -4.09 -0.51
CA LYS A 102 3.12 -5.35 -1.25
C LYS A 102 4.59 -5.59 -1.58
N LEU A 103 5.28 -4.54 -2.05
CA LEU A 103 6.71 -4.58 -2.37
C LEU A 103 7.56 -4.91 -1.14
N LEU A 104 7.29 -4.30 0.02
CA LEU A 104 8.00 -4.60 1.27
C LEU A 104 7.88 -6.07 1.67
N ARG A 105 6.66 -6.63 1.61
CA ARG A 105 6.45 -8.06 1.89
C ARG A 105 7.20 -8.97 0.92
N GLU A 106 7.29 -8.57 -0.35
CA GLU A 106 8.08 -9.31 -1.33
C GLU A 106 9.57 -9.20 -1.06
N TRP A 107 10.03 -8.02 -0.70
CA TRP A 107 11.41 -7.78 -0.31
C TRP A 107 11.80 -8.64 0.89
N GLU A 108 11.00 -8.67 1.94
CA GLU A 108 11.21 -9.55 3.12
C GLU A 108 11.42 -11.01 2.70
N ARG A 109 10.56 -11.54 1.82
CA ARG A 109 10.67 -12.92 1.32
C ARG A 109 11.93 -13.15 0.49
N GLU A 110 12.27 -12.23 -0.40
CA GLU A 110 13.45 -12.37 -1.25
C GLU A 110 14.76 -12.19 -0.45
N SER A 111 14.75 -11.35 0.58
CA SER A 111 15.87 -11.21 1.52
C SER A 111 16.08 -12.51 2.30
N ALA A 112 15.02 -13.13 2.83
CA ALA A 112 15.13 -14.41 3.52
C ALA A 112 15.71 -15.50 2.60
N ARG A 113 15.17 -15.64 1.38
CA ARG A 113 15.68 -16.59 0.37
C ARG A 113 17.14 -16.35 0.02
N LEU A 114 17.53 -15.08 -0.09
CA LEU A 114 18.91 -14.72 -0.41
C LEU A 114 19.86 -15.15 0.72
N ILE A 115 19.51 -14.83 1.97
CA ILE A 115 20.29 -15.20 3.15
C ILE A 115 20.41 -16.72 3.26
N GLU A 116 19.30 -17.45 3.14
CA GLU A 116 19.30 -18.93 3.18
C GLU A 116 20.15 -19.55 2.06
N ALA A 117 20.17 -18.94 0.87
CA ALA A 117 20.94 -19.42 -0.26
C ALA A 117 22.45 -19.14 -0.12
N GLU A 118 22.82 -18.04 0.55
CA GLU A 118 24.22 -17.61 0.74
C GLU A 118 24.84 -18.16 2.02
N GLN A 119 24.02 -18.41 3.03
CA GLN A 119 24.40 -19.02 4.31
C GLN A 119 23.58 -20.30 4.52
N PRO A 120 23.77 -21.34 3.67
CA PRO A 120 23.10 -22.61 3.87
C PRO A 120 23.53 -23.17 5.22
N ARG A 121 22.55 -23.61 6.03
CA ARG A 121 22.82 -24.22 7.33
C ARG A 121 23.56 -25.54 7.12
N ASP A 122 24.68 -25.70 7.82
CA ASP A 122 25.28 -27.02 7.99
C ASP A 122 24.31 -27.91 8.78
N HIS A 123 24.18 -29.17 8.36
CA HIS A 123 23.32 -30.17 9.01
C HIS A 123 24.09 -30.93 10.07
#